data_AF-A0A165C485-F1
#
_entry.id   AF-A0A165C485-F1
#
_cell.length_a   1.000
_cell.length_b   1.000
_cell.length_c   1.000
_cell.angle_alpha   90.00
_cell.angle_beta   90.00
_cell.angle_gamma   90.00
#
_symmetry.space_group_name_H-M   'P 1'
#
loop_
_entity.id
_entity.type
_entity.pdbx_description
1 polymer ?
#
loop_
_entity_poly.entity_id
_entity_poly.type
_entity_poly.pdbx_seq_one_letter_code
_entity_poly.pdbx_strand_id
1 'polypeptide(L)'
;MWSVFAQRNLVGTGAAGREIPASIVQAVVSPEMPDFQCWRCAARPGARLWNRDNWQDDPLNVQHSSADWLKGSLKNNVHERPRFLRSLGLDVPNIEMSRFYSGRHKKKRPVRHYVPTSIPDSNIKLILSELCAMDTCPQNAQDGDNLPDVFDGITDDTLLCEACLGQMVTSRLWRWWARKKKAFPEEAIKANCKEGYDCPKQDCDSVHASLYNHACVSVKEKEEAEVEAILSDHGVPFVVNSNHGS
;
A
#
# COMPACT_ATOMS: atom_id res chain seq x y z
N MET A 1 -3.20 -18.04 39.22
CA MET A 1 -3.32 -17.35 37.91
C MET A 1 -4.40 -16.30 38.06
N TRP A 2 -4.03 -15.04 38.32
CA TRP A 2 -5.00 -13.97 38.61
C TRP A 2 -5.45 -13.35 37.29
N SER A 3 -6.77 -13.22 37.10
CA SER A 3 -7.38 -12.58 35.95
C SER A 3 -6.92 -11.12 35.83
N VAL A 4 -6.59 -10.66 34.61
CA VAL A 4 -6.18 -9.28 34.30
C VAL A 4 -7.20 -8.25 34.82
N PHE A 5 -8.47 -8.67 34.99
CA PHE A 5 -9.55 -7.85 35.55
C PHE A 5 -9.43 -7.62 37.06
N ALA A 6 -8.86 -8.56 37.81
CA ALA A 6 -8.61 -8.40 39.25
C ALA A 6 -7.43 -7.44 39.50
N GLN A 7 -6.43 -7.45 38.61
CA GLN A 7 -5.25 -6.58 38.70
C GLN A 7 -5.57 -5.10 38.46
N ARG A 8 -6.70 -4.80 37.80
CA ARG A 8 -7.19 -3.44 37.51
C ARG A 8 -8.34 -2.98 38.42
N ASN A 9 -8.63 -3.68 39.52
CA ASN A 9 -9.72 -3.34 40.45
C ASN A 9 -11.09 -3.17 39.76
N LEU A 10 -11.35 -3.89 38.65
CA LEU A 10 -12.62 -3.77 37.90
C LEU A 10 -13.73 -4.68 38.44
N VAL A 11 -13.41 -5.60 39.35
CA VAL A 11 -14.42 -6.42 40.05
C VAL A 11 -14.72 -5.77 41.40
N GLY A 12 -15.53 -4.71 41.36
CA GLY A 12 -16.15 -4.13 42.56
C GLY A 12 -17.61 -4.59 42.64
N THR A 13 -17.92 -5.46 43.60
CA THR A 13 -19.29 -5.76 44.01
C THR A 13 -19.85 -4.56 44.77
N GLY A 14 -20.42 -3.60 44.05
CA GLY A 14 -21.05 -2.42 44.63
C GLY A 14 -21.60 -1.51 43.56
N ALA A 15 -22.92 -1.44 43.47
CA ALA A 15 -23.67 -0.62 42.52
C ALA A 15 -23.62 0.88 42.89
N ALA A 16 -22.43 1.47 42.86
CA ALA A 16 -22.24 2.92 42.89
C ALA A 16 -21.49 3.32 41.63
N GLY A 17 -22.12 4.16 40.82
CA GLY A 17 -21.69 4.56 39.48
C GLY A 17 -20.21 4.92 39.43
N ARG A 18 -19.43 4.03 38.80
CA ARG A 18 -18.12 4.40 38.28
C ARG A 18 -18.36 5.07 36.95
N GLU A 19 -18.25 6.38 36.92
CA GLU A 19 -18.10 7.13 35.68
C GLU A 19 -16.91 6.54 34.93
N ILE A 20 -17.19 6.02 33.74
CA ILE A 20 -16.15 5.63 32.79
C ILE A 20 -15.35 6.92 32.53
N PRO A 21 -14.02 6.92 32.74
CA PRO A 21 -13.21 8.09 32.42
C PRO A 21 -13.49 8.52 30.98
N ALA A 22 -13.72 9.81 30.73
CA ALA A 22 -14.03 10.32 29.39
C ALA A 22 -13.00 9.94 28.31
N SER A 23 -11.80 9.51 28.72
CA SER A 23 -10.74 8.99 27.85
C SER A 23 -10.91 7.54 27.41
N ILE A 24 -11.79 6.75 28.04
CA ILE A 24 -12.14 5.40 27.62
C ILE A 24 -13.45 5.50 26.85
N VAL A 25 -13.36 6.01 25.62
CA VAL A 25 -14.43 5.84 24.64
C VAL A 25 -14.43 4.35 24.29
N GLN A 26 -15.29 3.58 24.96
CA GLN A 26 -15.74 2.33 24.38
C GLN A 26 -16.41 2.70 23.06
N ALA A 27 -15.71 2.46 21.95
CA ALA A 27 -16.26 2.56 20.61
C ALA A 27 -17.25 1.40 20.36
N VAL A 28 -18.21 1.20 21.28
CA VAL A 28 -19.42 0.42 21.04
C VAL A 28 -20.39 1.40 20.38
N VAL A 29 -20.09 1.71 19.12
CA VAL A 29 -20.96 2.53 18.29
C VAL A 29 -22.23 1.72 18.04
N SER A 30 -23.39 2.31 18.32
CA SER A 30 -24.69 1.69 18.07
C SER A 30 -24.77 1.20 16.61
N PRO A 31 -25.25 -0.04 16.34
CA PRO A 31 -25.30 -0.61 14.99
C PRO A 31 -26.24 0.11 14.01
N GLU A 32 -26.96 1.14 14.48
CA GLU A 32 -27.93 1.91 13.70
C GLU A 32 -27.38 3.21 13.10
N MET A 33 -26.09 3.50 13.23
CA MET A 33 -25.47 4.65 12.54
C MET A 33 -24.95 4.23 11.15
N PRO A 34 -25.64 4.57 10.04
CA PRO A 34 -25.24 4.19 8.68
C PRO A 34 -23.87 4.74 8.27
N ASP A 35 -23.37 5.75 8.98
CA ASP A 35 -22.11 6.44 8.70
C ASP A 35 -20.87 5.68 9.19
N PHE A 36 -21.03 4.55 9.89
CA PHE A 36 -19.91 3.76 10.45
C PHE A 36 -19.72 2.42 9.74
N GLN A 37 -19.69 2.45 8.40
CA GLN A 37 -19.36 1.28 7.58
C GLN A 37 -18.16 1.55 6.69
N CYS A 38 -17.44 0.49 6.32
CA CYS A 38 -16.38 0.60 5.32
C CYS A 38 -17.00 1.06 3.98
N TRP A 39 -16.48 2.16 3.43
CA TRP A 39 -16.96 2.75 2.18
C TRP A 39 -17.00 1.75 1.01
N ARG A 40 -16.00 0.87 0.91
CA ARG A 40 -15.84 -0.05 -0.23
C ARG A 40 -16.68 -1.32 -0.11
N CYS A 41 -16.60 -2.01 1.02
CA CYS A 41 -17.21 -3.34 1.19
C CYS A 41 -18.48 -3.34 2.06
N ALA A 42 -18.91 -2.17 2.55
CA ALA A 42 -20.04 -2.01 3.45
C ALA A 42 -19.96 -2.87 4.74
N ALA A 43 -18.75 -3.30 5.13
CA ALA A 43 -18.55 -4.01 6.39
C ALA A 43 -19.01 -3.12 7.56
N ARG A 44 -19.91 -3.67 8.39
CA ARG A 44 -20.63 -3.03 9.51
C ARG A 44 -19.83 -3.07 10.83
N PRO A 45 -20.27 -2.33 11.87
CA PRO A 45 -19.51 -2.17 13.13
C PRO A 45 -19.10 -3.49 13.78
N GLY A 46 -17.82 -3.59 14.17
CA GLY A 46 -17.19 -4.79 14.75
C GLY A 46 -15.77 -5.00 14.22
N ALA A 47 -15.52 -4.60 12.96
CA ALA A 47 -14.19 -4.32 12.46
C ALA A 47 -13.78 -2.90 12.87
N ARG A 48 -12.52 -2.71 13.24
CA ARG A 48 -11.95 -1.36 13.35
C ARG A 48 -12.06 -0.69 11.97
N LEU A 49 -12.33 0.62 11.93
CA LEU A 49 -12.37 1.41 10.70
C LEU A 49 -11.34 2.53 10.82
N TRP A 50 -10.73 2.87 9.69
CA TRP A 50 -9.59 3.77 9.63
C TRP A 50 -9.87 4.99 8.77
N ASN A 51 -9.48 6.16 9.28
CA ASN A 51 -9.45 7.46 8.60
C ASN A 51 -8.26 8.29 9.15
N ARG A 52 -8.14 9.55 8.70
CA ARG A 52 -7.05 10.45 9.11
C ARG A 52 -6.88 10.61 10.62
N ASP A 53 -7.95 10.49 11.39
CA ASP A 53 -7.95 10.75 12.82
C ASP A 53 -7.31 9.61 13.63
N ASN A 54 -7.30 8.39 13.07
CA ASN A 54 -6.87 7.18 13.78
C ASN A 54 -5.86 6.30 13.01
N TRP A 55 -5.29 6.78 11.89
CA TRP A 55 -4.23 6.07 11.16
C TRP A 55 -2.99 5.74 12.01
N GLN A 56 -2.72 6.49 13.07
CA GLN A 56 -1.62 6.21 13.99
C GLN A 56 -1.88 5.05 14.96
N ASP A 57 -3.15 4.70 15.19
CA ASP A 57 -3.50 3.78 16.27
C ASP A 57 -3.41 2.30 15.85
N ASP A 58 -2.75 2.05 14.71
CA ASP A 58 -2.38 0.77 14.06
C ASP A 58 -3.38 0.21 13.03
N PRO A 59 -3.14 0.46 11.72
CA PRO A 59 -3.95 -0.10 10.64
C PRO A 59 -3.44 -1.38 9.97
N LEU A 60 -2.14 -1.68 9.98
CA LEU A 60 -1.59 -2.65 9.01
C LEU A 60 -0.23 -3.29 9.41
N ASN A 61 0.26 -3.18 10.66
CA ASN A 61 1.71 -3.36 10.93
C ASN A 61 2.57 -2.43 10.01
N VAL A 62 2.05 -1.25 9.69
CA VAL A 62 2.62 -0.28 8.73
C VAL A 62 4.08 0.03 9.02
N GLN A 63 4.38 0.21 10.30
CA GLN A 63 5.69 0.64 10.78
C GLN A 63 6.81 -0.36 10.40
N HIS A 64 6.47 -1.63 10.16
CA HIS A 64 7.42 -2.70 9.86
C HIS A 64 7.40 -3.19 8.41
N SER A 65 6.37 -2.85 7.59
CA SER A 65 6.16 -3.47 6.27
C SER A 65 5.85 -2.50 5.12
N SER A 66 5.99 -1.19 5.32
CA SER A 66 5.66 -0.17 4.30
C SER A 66 6.26 -0.37 2.91
N ALA A 67 7.46 -0.94 2.82
CA ALA A 67 8.08 -1.30 1.54
C ALA A 67 7.44 -2.53 0.89
N ASP A 68 6.88 -3.42 1.69
CA ASP A 68 6.19 -4.64 1.23
C ASP A 68 4.80 -4.33 0.68
N TRP A 69 4.34 -3.09 0.86
CA TRP A 69 3.13 -2.54 0.23
C TRP A 69 3.32 -2.17 -1.24
N LEU A 70 4.56 -2.02 -1.70
CA LEU A 70 4.83 -1.84 -3.13
C LEU A 70 4.31 -3.07 -3.88
N LYS A 71 3.56 -2.81 -4.95
CA LYS A 71 2.87 -3.85 -5.72
C LYS A 71 3.88 -4.80 -6.36
N GLY A 72 3.54 -6.09 -6.40
CA GLY A 72 4.28 -7.08 -7.18
C GLY A 72 5.70 -7.34 -6.70
N SER A 73 6.62 -7.41 -7.66
CA SER A 73 8.07 -7.53 -7.42
C SER A 73 8.74 -6.18 -7.10
N LEU A 74 8.03 -5.05 -7.18
CA LEU A 74 8.59 -3.73 -6.87
C LEU A 74 9.12 -3.63 -5.43
N LYS A 75 8.50 -4.34 -4.49
CA LYS A 75 8.96 -4.44 -3.10
C LYS A 75 10.32 -5.13 -2.94
N ASN A 76 10.72 -5.94 -3.90
CA ASN A 76 11.99 -6.68 -3.88
C ASN A 76 13.07 -6.03 -4.76
N ASN A 77 12.68 -5.03 -5.55
CA ASN A 77 13.59 -4.33 -6.44
C ASN A 77 14.69 -3.61 -5.65
N VAL A 78 15.93 -4.07 -5.83
CA VAL A 78 17.10 -3.61 -5.07
C VAL A 78 17.49 -2.16 -5.39
N HIS A 79 16.99 -1.58 -6.48
CA HIS A 79 17.22 -0.19 -6.85
C HIS A 79 16.08 0.73 -6.41
N GLU A 80 14.84 0.31 -6.63
CA GLU A 80 13.65 1.12 -6.31
C GLU A 80 13.41 1.18 -4.80
N ARG A 81 13.53 0.05 -4.10
CA ARG A 81 13.21 -0.02 -2.66
C ARG A 81 14.04 0.97 -1.82
N PRO A 82 15.39 1.06 -1.94
CA PRO A 82 16.15 2.06 -1.17
C PRO A 82 15.79 3.50 -1.50
N ARG A 83 15.49 3.80 -2.78
CA ARG A 83 15.07 5.15 -3.21
C ARG A 83 13.71 5.52 -2.65
N PHE A 84 12.75 4.60 -2.73
CA PHE A 84 11.43 4.74 -2.12
C PHE A 84 11.56 5.03 -0.62
N LEU A 85 12.31 4.20 0.11
CA LEU A 85 12.49 4.38 1.55
C LEU A 85 13.17 5.71 1.92
N ARG A 86 14.18 6.13 1.14
CA ARG A 86 14.81 7.45 1.33
C ARG A 86 13.84 8.59 1.07
N SER A 87 12.93 8.45 0.11
CA SER A 87 11.87 9.44 -0.13
C SER A 87 10.89 9.54 1.05
N LEU A 88 10.80 8.49 1.87
CA LEU A 88 10.05 8.48 3.13
C LEU A 88 10.88 8.99 4.32
N GLY A 89 12.05 9.59 4.08
CA GLY A 89 12.92 10.12 5.13
C GLY A 89 13.67 9.07 5.94
N LEU A 90 13.69 7.80 5.50
CA LEU A 90 14.48 6.77 6.15
C LEU A 90 15.96 6.85 5.75
N ASP A 91 16.83 6.74 6.74
CA ASP A 91 18.26 6.61 6.53
C ASP A 91 18.58 5.19 6.06
N VAL A 92 18.54 4.99 4.74
CA VAL A 92 18.95 3.73 4.13
C VAL A 92 20.41 3.86 3.71
N PRO A 93 21.31 3.01 4.25
CA PRO A 93 22.72 3.06 3.88
C PRO A 93 22.84 2.92 2.37
N ASN A 94 23.71 3.74 1.77
CA ASN A 94 24.00 3.64 0.34
C ASN A 94 24.59 2.25 0.09
N ILE A 95 23.77 1.31 -0.36
CA ILE A 95 24.23 0.02 -0.87
C ILE A 95 24.86 0.35 -2.21
N GLU A 96 26.09 0.85 -2.18
CA GLU A 96 26.90 0.97 -3.38
C GLU A 96 27.00 -0.42 -3.99
N MET A 97 26.35 -0.57 -5.13
CA MET A 97 26.30 -1.80 -5.93
C MET A 97 27.68 -2.28 -6.41
N SER A 98 28.77 -1.58 -6.08
CA SER A 98 30.12 -1.86 -6.58
C SER A 98 30.61 -3.28 -6.28
N ARG A 99 30.02 -3.98 -5.29
CA ARG A 99 30.39 -5.36 -4.94
C ARG A 99 29.69 -6.46 -5.75
N PHE A 100 28.68 -6.16 -6.56
CA PHE A 100 27.98 -7.19 -7.36
C PHE A 100 28.54 -7.36 -8.78
N TYR A 101 29.44 -6.46 -9.20
CA TYR A 101 30.03 -6.47 -10.54
C TYR A 101 31.37 -7.25 -10.66
N SER A 102 31.89 -7.82 -9.58
CA SER A 102 33.09 -8.66 -9.67
C SER A 102 32.71 -10.12 -9.99
N GLY A 103 33.03 -10.51 -11.21
CA GLY A 103 32.66 -11.79 -11.81
C GLY A 103 33.09 -13.05 -11.05
N ARG A 104 32.52 -14.16 -11.53
CA ARG A 104 32.68 -15.57 -11.12
C ARG A 104 31.80 -16.02 -9.95
N HIS A 105 30.71 -16.71 -10.32
CA HIS A 105 30.08 -17.87 -9.66
C HIS A 105 30.65 -18.31 -8.30
N LYS A 106 30.56 -17.46 -7.27
CA LYS A 106 30.67 -17.88 -5.88
C LYS A 106 29.30 -17.66 -5.26
N LYS A 107 28.74 -18.75 -4.72
CA LYS A 107 27.45 -18.86 -4.02
C LYS A 107 26.91 -17.49 -3.59
N LYS A 108 25.87 -17.00 -4.27
CA LYS A 108 25.17 -15.74 -3.94
C LYS A 108 24.83 -15.83 -2.45
N ARG A 109 25.54 -15.07 -1.60
CA ARG A 109 25.09 -14.89 -0.22
C ARG A 109 23.75 -14.15 -0.30
N PRO A 110 22.71 -14.57 0.43
CA PRO A 110 21.46 -13.84 0.46
C PRO A 110 21.80 -12.40 0.84
N VAL A 111 21.40 -11.47 -0.03
CA VAL A 111 21.49 -10.04 0.28
C VAL A 111 20.70 -9.87 1.57
N ARG A 112 21.37 -9.49 2.66
CA ARG A 112 20.65 -9.14 3.88
C ARG A 112 19.81 -7.93 3.52
N HIS A 113 18.52 -8.13 3.35
CA HIS A 113 17.56 -7.05 3.17
C HIS A 113 17.72 -6.12 4.36
N TYR A 114 18.19 -4.90 4.11
CA TYR A 114 18.17 -3.87 5.12
C TYR A 114 16.70 -3.63 5.47
N VAL A 115 16.33 -3.94 6.70
CA VAL A 115 15.04 -3.61 7.28
C VAL A 115 15.26 -2.30 8.03
N PRO A 116 14.79 -1.16 7.52
CA PRO A 116 14.89 0.09 8.25
C PRO A 116 14.25 -0.03 9.63
N THR A 117 14.82 0.66 10.60
CA THR A 117 14.13 1.01 11.83
C THR A 117 12.87 1.78 11.45
N SER A 118 11.76 1.48 12.12
CA SER A 118 10.38 1.92 11.81
C SER A 118 10.23 3.28 11.14
N ILE A 119 9.34 3.39 10.16
CA ILE A 119 8.96 4.69 9.56
C ILE A 119 8.36 5.60 10.64
N PRO A 120 8.78 6.88 10.72
CA PRO A 120 8.15 7.84 11.61
C PRO A 120 6.64 7.95 11.33
N ASP A 121 5.81 7.93 12.38
CA ASP A 121 4.34 7.99 12.23
C ASP A 121 3.86 9.20 11.44
N SER A 122 4.56 10.33 11.54
CA SER A 122 4.29 11.54 10.76
C SER A 122 4.32 11.28 9.24
N ASN A 123 5.20 10.39 8.79
CA ASN A 123 5.38 10.09 7.37
C ASN A 123 4.28 9.15 6.88
N ILE A 124 3.82 8.23 7.73
CA ILE A 124 2.69 7.34 7.40
C ILE A 124 1.43 8.16 7.16
N LYS A 125 1.11 9.10 8.07
CA LYS A 125 -0.05 9.99 7.91
C LYS A 125 0.05 10.80 6.63
N LEU A 126 1.22 11.40 6.37
CA LEU A 126 1.46 12.18 5.17
C LEU A 126 1.24 11.35 3.90
N ILE A 127 1.80 10.13 3.85
CA ILE A 127 1.63 9.24 2.70
C ILE A 127 0.15 8.89 2.53
N LEU A 128 -0.54 8.44 3.58
CA LEU A 128 -1.95 8.05 3.47
C LEU A 128 -2.83 9.23 3.06
N SER A 129 -2.59 10.44 3.57
CA SER A 129 -3.24 11.67 3.10
C SER A 129 -2.95 11.92 1.62
N GLU A 130 -1.69 11.85 1.20
CA GLU A 130 -1.31 12.03 -0.20
C GLU A 130 -1.97 10.98 -1.10
N LEU A 131 -2.02 9.70 -0.68
CA LEU A 131 -2.69 8.62 -1.40
C LEU A 131 -4.20 8.86 -1.51
N CYS A 132 -4.87 9.32 -0.46
CA CYS A 132 -6.30 9.68 -0.53
C CYS A 132 -6.54 10.84 -1.50
N ALA A 133 -5.68 11.87 -1.45
CA ALA A 133 -5.76 13.05 -2.30
C ALA A 133 -5.22 12.86 -3.73
N MET A 134 -4.74 11.66 -4.08
CA MET A 134 -4.23 11.40 -5.43
C MET A 134 -5.34 11.53 -6.45
N ASP A 135 -5.18 12.46 -7.38
CA ASP A 135 -5.95 12.46 -8.61
C ASP A 135 -5.65 11.17 -9.39
N THR A 136 -6.68 10.39 -9.63
CA THR A 136 -6.62 9.10 -10.34
C THR A 136 -6.53 9.31 -11.85
N CYS A 137 -6.80 10.53 -12.33
CA CYS A 137 -6.64 10.89 -13.72
C CYS A 137 -5.16 10.94 -14.14
N PRO A 138 -4.85 10.59 -15.41
CA PRO A 138 -3.53 10.82 -15.98
C PRO A 138 -3.15 12.29 -15.93
N GLN A 139 -1.96 12.61 -15.41
CA GLN A 139 -1.44 13.98 -15.43
C GLN A 139 -0.63 14.27 -16.71
N ASN A 140 -0.22 13.24 -17.46
CA ASN A 140 0.51 13.37 -18.71
C ASN A 140 0.45 12.08 -19.55
N ALA A 141 0.88 12.14 -20.82
CA ALA A 141 0.89 10.98 -21.73
C ALA A 141 1.78 9.81 -21.26
N GLN A 142 2.80 10.09 -20.43
CA GLN A 142 3.61 9.03 -19.80
C GLN A 142 2.90 8.38 -18.60
N ASP A 143 1.86 9.02 -18.06
CA ASP A 143 0.92 8.43 -17.12
C ASP A 143 -0.16 7.62 -17.86
N GLY A 144 0.03 7.28 -19.14
CA GLY A 144 -0.84 6.39 -19.94
C GLY A 144 -1.03 4.96 -19.39
N ASP A 145 -0.65 4.74 -18.14
CA ASP A 145 -0.81 3.54 -17.33
C ASP A 145 -2.11 3.64 -16.48
N ASN A 146 -3.17 4.24 -17.04
CA ASN A 146 -4.43 4.54 -16.35
C ASN A 146 -5.29 3.29 -16.24
N LEU A 147 -4.90 2.39 -15.36
CA LEU A 147 -5.87 1.44 -14.85
C LEU A 147 -6.88 2.21 -13.99
N PRO A 148 -8.19 1.92 -14.12
CA PRO A 148 -9.21 2.46 -13.23
C PRO A 148 -8.78 2.30 -11.77
N ASP A 149 -9.05 3.33 -10.97
CA ASP A 149 -8.85 3.23 -9.54
C ASP A 149 -10.18 2.88 -8.87
N VAL A 150 -10.25 1.69 -8.31
CA VAL A 150 -11.44 1.23 -7.58
C VAL A 150 -11.71 2.02 -6.28
N PHE A 151 -10.76 2.85 -5.87
CA PHE A 151 -10.87 3.78 -4.76
C PHE A 151 -11.09 5.24 -5.21
N ASP A 152 -11.44 5.48 -6.48
CA ASP A 152 -11.76 6.83 -6.94
C ASP A 152 -12.82 7.51 -6.05
N GLY A 153 -12.62 8.80 -5.76
CA GLY A 153 -13.50 9.59 -4.90
C GLY A 153 -13.32 9.43 -3.38
N ILE A 154 -12.41 8.56 -2.89
CA ILE A 154 -12.11 8.54 -1.45
C ILE A 154 -11.37 9.80 -1.00
N THR A 155 -11.61 10.20 0.25
CA THR A 155 -10.90 11.27 0.95
C THR A 155 -10.20 10.73 2.19
N ASP A 156 -9.40 11.56 2.86
CA ASP A 156 -8.76 11.23 4.14
C ASP A 156 -9.77 11.02 5.29
N ASP A 157 -10.98 11.57 5.15
CA ASP A 157 -12.12 11.36 6.06
C ASP A 157 -12.92 10.07 5.76
N THR A 158 -12.64 9.38 4.64
CA THR A 158 -13.36 8.16 4.26
C THR A 158 -12.98 6.98 5.14
N LEU A 159 -13.99 6.32 5.73
CA LEU A 159 -13.78 5.14 6.57
C LEU A 159 -13.52 3.89 5.71
N LEU A 160 -12.37 3.27 5.90
CA LEU A 160 -12.01 1.98 5.30
C LEU A 160 -11.81 0.93 6.39
N CYS A 161 -12.09 -0.34 6.09
CA CYS A 161 -11.61 -1.47 6.90
C CYS A 161 -10.17 -1.85 6.50
N GLU A 162 -9.51 -2.73 7.24
CA GLU A 162 -8.08 -3.04 7.12
C GLU A 162 -7.78 -3.58 5.73
N ALA A 163 -8.59 -4.53 5.28
CA ALA A 163 -8.47 -5.14 3.97
C ALA A 163 -8.63 -4.10 2.84
N CYS A 164 -9.60 -3.18 2.96
CA CYS A 164 -9.83 -2.15 1.95
C CYS A 164 -8.75 -1.07 1.99
N LEU A 165 -8.25 -0.71 3.17
CA LEU A 165 -7.12 0.19 3.34
C LEU A 165 -5.85 -0.40 2.72
N GLY A 166 -5.56 -1.68 2.98
CA GLY A 166 -4.44 -2.39 2.36
C GLY A 166 -4.55 -2.42 0.83
N GLN A 167 -5.73 -2.73 0.30
CA GLN A 167 -5.98 -2.68 -1.15
C GLN A 167 -5.79 -1.28 -1.73
N MET A 168 -6.29 -0.24 -1.05
CA MET A 168 -6.11 1.15 -1.46
C MET A 168 -4.63 1.51 -1.53
N VAL A 169 -3.89 1.22 -0.45
CA VAL A 169 -2.45 1.48 -0.38
C VAL A 169 -1.72 0.73 -1.50
N THR A 170 -1.93 -0.57 -1.67
CA THR A 170 -1.26 -1.35 -2.75
C THR A 170 -1.63 -0.84 -4.14
N SER A 171 -2.86 -0.37 -4.35
CA SER A 171 -3.31 0.14 -5.66
C SER A 171 -2.72 1.52 -6.00
N ARG A 172 -2.51 2.39 -5.01
CA ARG A 172 -2.08 3.78 -5.22
C ARG A 172 -0.60 4.02 -4.96
N LEU A 173 0.04 3.28 -4.06
CA LEU A 173 1.41 3.56 -3.60
C LEU A 173 2.44 3.47 -4.73
N TRP A 174 2.32 2.52 -5.65
CA TRP A 174 3.25 2.43 -6.78
C TRP A 174 3.06 3.61 -7.76
N ARG A 175 1.82 4.10 -7.97
CA ARG A 175 1.52 5.28 -8.79
C ARG A 175 2.08 6.54 -8.15
N TRP A 176 1.86 6.67 -6.84
CA TRP A 176 2.44 7.73 -6.03
C TRP A 176 3.96 7.77 -6.18
N TRP A 177 4.60 6.60 -6.04
CA TRP A 177 6.04 6.46 -6.20
C TRP A 177 6.49 6.84 -7.62
N ALA A 178 5.79 6.36 -8.65
CA ALA A 178 6.05 6.70 -10.05
C ALA A 178 6.03 8.22 -10.31
N ARG A 179 5.08 8.95 -9.68
CA ARG A 179 5.01 10.42 -9.77
C ARG A 179 6.17 11.09 -9.03
N LYS A 180 6.45 10.67 -7.79
CA LYS A 180 7.54 11.25 -6.99
C LYS A 180 8.90 11.04 -7.66
N LYS A 181 9.15 9.88 -8.28
CA LYS A 181 10.44 9.59 -8.89
C LYS A 181 10.73 10.38 -10.16
N LYS A 182 9.72 10.95 -10.83
CA LYS A 182 9.93 11.88 -11.95
C LYS A 182 10.71 13.14 -11.55
N ALA A 183 10.77 13.47 -10.25
CA ALA A 183 11.63 14.53 -9.75
C ALA A 183 13.14 14.20 -9.81
N PHE A 184 13.52 12.94 -10.03
CA PHE A 184 14.91 12.54 -10.24
C PHE A 184 15.23 12.51 -11.74
N PRO A 185 16.18 13.35 -12.23
CA PRO A 185 16.47 13.46 -13.66
C PRO A 185 16.85 12.13 -14.32
N GLU A 186 17.58 11.26 -13.62
CA GLU A 186 18.00 9.96 -14.14
C GLU A 186 16.85 8.95 -14.25
N GLU A 187 15.76 9.14 -13.51
CA GLU A 187 14.58 8.28 -13.56
C GLU A 187 13.58 8.76 -14.61
N ALA A 188 13.49 10.07 -14.84
CA ALA A 188 12.58 10.67 -15.81
C ALA A 188 12.84 10.24 -17.26
N ILE A 189 14.06 9.80 -17.56
CA ILE A 189 14.48 9.36 -18.91
C ILE A 189 14.37 7.85 -19.12
N LYS A 190 14.06 7.06 -18.08
CA LYS A 190 14.00 5.61 -18.22
C LYS A 190 12.73 5.19 -18.96
N ALA A 191 12.90 4.22 -19.84
CA ALA A 191 11.75 3.56 -20.45
C ALA A 191 11.02 2.68 -19.41
N ASN A 192 9.69 2.61 -19.51
CA ASN A 192 8.90 1.68 -18.72
C ASN A 192 9.25 0.22 -19.08
N CYS A 193 9.36 -0.64 -18.06
CA CYS A 193 9.51 -2.07 -18.26
C CYS A 193 8.21 -2.64 -18.86
N LYS A 194 8.32 -3.51 -19.87
CA LYS A 194 7.16 -4.16 -20.49
C LYS A 194 6.35 -5.01 -19.51
N GLU A 195 7.01 -5.55 -18.49
CA GLU A 195 6.41 -6.41 -17.45
C GLU A 195 5.98 -5.60 -16.21
N GLY A 196 6.18 -4.28 -16.20
CA GLY A 196 5.73 -3.41 -15.12
C GLY A 196 6.31 -3.73 -13.74
N TYR A 197 5.52 -3.48 -12.70
CA TYR A 197 5.84 -3.78 -11.31
C TYR A 197 5.94 -5.29 -11.00
N ASP A 198 5.44 -6.16 -11.88
CA ASP A 198 5.50 -7.62 -11.73
C ASP A 198 6.69 -8.26 -12.46
N CYS A 199 7.58 -7.46 -13.05
CA CYS A 199 8.77 -7.96 -13.73
C CYS A 199 9.66 -8.82 -12.80
N PRO A 200 9.84 -10.13 -13.04
CA PRO A 200 10.69 -10.98 -12.20
C PRO A 200 12.18 -10.67 -12.36
N LYS A 201 12.58 -9.98 -13.43
CA LYS A 201 13.98 -9.60 -13.66
C LYS A 201 14.44 -8.50 -12.71
N GLN A 202 13.52 -7.70 -12.17
CA GLN A 202 13.89 -6.61 -11.28
C GLN A 202 14.51 -7.08 -9.95
N ASP A 203 14.25 -8.33 -9.57
CA ASP A 203 14.75 -8.94 -8.34
C ASP A 203 16.09 -9.68 -8.54
N CYS A 204 16.38 -10.12 -9.77
CA CYS A 204 17.50 -11.02 -10.05
C CYS A 204 18.54 -10.48 -11.05
N ASP A 205 18.23 -9.39 -11.76
CA ASP A 205 19.08 -8.71 -12.72
C ASP A 205 19.14 -7.21 -12.40
N SER A 206 20.18 -6.80 -11.68
CA SER A 206 20.39 -5.41 -11.28
C SER A 206 20.60 -4.48 -12.47
N VAL A 207 21.18 -4.96 -13.57
CA VAL A 207 21.38 -4.14 -14.76
C VAL A 207 20.02 -3.79 -15.35
N HIS A 208 19.14 -4.79 -15.51
CA HIS A 208 17.76 -4.58 -15.92
C HIS A 208 17.00 -3.63 -14.97
N ALA A 209 17.05 -3.89 -13.66
CA ALA A 209 16.41 -3.06 -12.64
C ALA A 209 16.90 -1.59 -12.66
N SER A 210 18.16 -1.36 -13.02
CA SER A 210 18.73 -0.01 -13.11
C SER A 210 18.34 0.74 -14.39
N LEU A 211 18.11 0.04 -15.49
CA LEU A 211 17.89 0.63 -16.82
C LEU A 211 16.42 0.97 -17.11
N TYR A 212 15.48 0.29 -16.48
CA TYR A 212 14.05 0.45 -16.74
C TYR A 212 13.32 1.01 -15.53
N ASN A 213 12.20 1.70 -15.77
CA ASN A 213 11.24 2.04 -14.73
C ASN A 213 10.31 0.85 -14.49
N HIS A 214 10.26 0.33 -13.26
CA HIS A 214 9.35 -0.76 -12.87
C HIS A 214 8.11 -0.26 -12.12
N ALA A 215 8.07 1.02 -11.71
CA ALA A 215 6.85 1.63 -11.18
C ALA A 215 5.92 2.03 -12.34
N CYS A 216 5.46 1.03 -13.09
CA CYS A 216 4.58 1.16 -14.26
C CYS A 216 3.72 -0.10 -14.42
N VAL A 217 2.65 0.03 -15.20
CA VAL A 217 1.75 -1.10 -15.53
C VAL A 217 2.35 -1.92 -16.66
N SER A 218 2.16 -3.24 -16.62
CA SER A 218 2.61 -4.12 -17.69
C SER A 218 1.87 -3.84 -19.01
N VAL A 219 2.50 -4.14 -20.15
CA VAL A 219 1.82 -4.03 -21.46
C VAL A 219 0.57 -4.89 -21.49
N LYS A 220 0.63 -6.09 -20.91
CA LYS A 220 -0.48 -7.03 -20.83
C LYS A 220 -1.68 -6.45 -20.07
N GLU A 221 -1.46 -5.89 -18.88
CA GLU A 221 -2.56 -5.31 -18.09
C GLU A 221 -3.20 -4.11 -18.79
N LYS A 222 -2.42 -3.33 -19.57
CA LYS A 222 -2.98 -2.25 -20.39
C LYS A 222 -3.91 -2.78 -21.48
N GLU A 223 -3.46 -3.81 -22.20
CA GLU A 223 -4.26 -4.46 -23.25
C GLU A 223 -5.54 -5.05 -22.65
N GLU A 224 -5.46 -5.70 -21.48
CA GLU A 224 -6.63 -6.24 -20.77
C GLU A 224 -7.61 -5.14 -20.36
N ALA A 225 -7.12 -4.02 -19.82
CA ALA A 225 -7.96 -2.89 -19.43
C ALA A 225 -8.61 -2.18 -20.62
N GLU A 226 -7.91 -2.07 -21.75
CA GLU A 226 -8.46 -1.49 -22.99
C GLU A 226 -9.61 -2.36 -23.53
N VAL A 227 -9.43 -3.68 -23.53
CA VAL A 227 -10.49 -4.63 -23.91
C VAL A 227 -11.69 -4.52 -22.97
N GLU A 228 -11.47 -4.46 -21.65
CA GLU A 228 -12.54 -4.32 -20.65
C GLU A 228 -13.34 -3.01 -20.83
N ALA A 229 -12.66 -1.90 -21.13
CA ALA A 229 -13.29 -0.62 -21.42
C ALA A 229 -14.19 -0.70 -22.67
N ILE A 230 -13.69 -1.30 -23.76
CA ILE A 230 -14.48 -1.48 -25.00
C ILE A 230 -15.73 -2.32 -24.73
N LEU A 231 -15.62 -3.42 -23.97
CA LEU A 231 -16.75 -4.29 -23.65
C LEU A 231 -17.81 -3.59 -22.79
N SER A 232 -17.36 -2.77 -21.82
CA SER A 232 -18.24 -2.00 -20.94
C SER A 232 -19.06 -0.95 -21.70
N ASP A 233 -18.44 -0.25 -22.65
CA ASP A 233 -19.11 0.77 -23.48
C ASP A 233 -20.17 0.17 -24.41
N HIS A 234 -20.03 -1.10 -24.80
CA HIS A 234 -20.95 -1.77 -25.72
C HIS A 234 -22.08 -2.52 -25.00
N GLY A 235 -22.17 -2.40 -23.67
CA GLY A 235 -23.22 -3.04 -22.88
C GLY A 235 -23.19 -4.57 -22.97
N VAL A 236 -22.05 -5.16 -23.32
CA VAL A 236 -21.90 -6.63 -23.43
C VAL A 236 -21.62 -7.16 -22.02
N PRO A 237 -22.55 -7.92 -21.40
CA PRO A 237 -22.30 -8.46 -20.07
C PRO A 237 -21.14 -9.45 -20.11
N PHE A 238 -20.12 -9.19 -19.30
CA PHE A 238 -18.95 -10.06 -19.14
C PHE A 238 -19.37 -11.35 -18.40
N VAL A 239 -19.41 -12.48 -19.12
CA VAL A 239 -19.63 -13.80 -18.52
C VAL A 239 -18.30 -14.29 -17.97
N VAL A 240 -18.05 -14.08 -16.68
CA VAL A 240 -16.90 -14.69 -15.99
C VAL A 240 -17.12 -16.20 -15.95
N ASN A 241 -16.36 -16.93 -16.76
CA ASN A 241 -16.32 -18.39 -16.70
C ASN A 241 -15.46 -18.79 -15.49
N SER A 242 -16.10 -18.87 -14.32
CA SER A 242 -15.50 -19.42 -13.10
C SER A 242 -15.37 -20.94 -13.22
N ASN A 243 -14.34 -21.40 -13.96
CA ASN A 243 -13.90 -22.78 -13.86
C ASN A 243 -13.11 -22.95 -12.54
N HIS A 244 -13.82 -23.23 -11.46
CA HIS A 244 -13.24 -23.92 -10.31
C HIS A 244 -13.25 -25.41 -10.61
N GLY A 245 -12.12 -25.91 -11.10
CA GLY A 245 -11.82 -27.33 -11.09
C GLY A 245 -11.76 -27.83 -9.65
N SER A 246 -12.55 -28.88 -9.39
CA SER A 246 -12.60 -29.63 -8.13
C SER A 246 -11.31 -30.39 -7.83
#